data_AF-A0A9D5PV13-F1
#
_entry.id   AF-A0A9D5PV13-F1
#
_cell.length_a   1.000
_cell.length_b   1.000
_cell.length_c   1.000
_cell.angle_alpha   90.00
_cell.angle_beta   90.00
_cell.angle_gamma   90.00
#
_symmetry.space_group_name_H-M   'P 1'
#
loop_
_entity.id
_entity.type
_entity.pdbx_description
1 polymer ?
#
loop_
_entity_poly.entity_id
_entity_poly.type
_entity_poly.pdbx_seq_one_letter_code
_entity_poly.pdbx_strand_id
1 'polypeptide(L)'
;MQGLRTQETNKFKKFFSIVQDAAKKNGCVFYLDAGDGRDFETDSLEGEDLMGWLIPERMAEEFEPIWKRGLVSDDWSEYFGFAIWENQNSPTIKFNI
;
A
#
# COMPACT_ATOMS: atom_id res chain seq x y z
N MET A 1 -6.74 -7.54 6.44
CA MET A 1 -5.34 -7.31 6.04
C MET A 1 -4.98 -5.92 6.53
N GLN A 2 -3.86 -5.76 7.23
CA GLN A 2 -3.41 -4.44 7.67
C GLN A 2 -3.13 -3.56 6.44
N GLY A 3 -3.46 -2.27 6.50
CA GLY A 3 -3.24 -1.35 5.38
C GLY A 3 -4.37 -1.28 4.34
N LEU A 4 -5.47 -2.03 4.49
CA LEU A 4 -6.69 -1.92 3.65
C LEU A 4 -7.95 -1.54 4.46
N ARG A 5 -8.76 -0.61 3.91
CA ARG A 5 -10.07 -0.20 4.48
C ARG A 5 -11.24 -0.95 3.86
N THR A 6 -11.12 -1.30 2.58
CA THR A 6 -12.21 -1.78 1.72
C THR A 6 -12.16 -3.30 1.53
N GLN A 7 -13.28 -3.85 1.10
CA GLN A 7 -13.36 -5.26 0.72
C GLN A 7 -12.83 -5.45 -0.70
N GLU A 8 -11.54 -5.76 -0.80
CA GLU A 8 -10.88 -6.00 -2.07
C GLU A 8 -11.05 -7.44 -2.59
N THR A 9 -10.85 -7.64 -3.88
CA THR A 9 -10.85 -8.97 -4.50
C THR A 9 -9.71 -9.84 -3.96
N ASN A 10 -9.78 -11.15 -4.19
CA ASN A 10 -8.69 -12.05 -3.82
C ASN A 10 -7.43 -11.84 -4.67
N LYS A 11 -7.56 -11.41 -5.93
CA LYS A 11 -6.43 -11.11 -6.81
C LYS A 11 -5.69 -9.87 -6.31
N PHE A 12 -6.42 -8.80 -5.99
CA PHE A 12 -5.83 -7.58 -5.46
C PHE A 12 -5.19 -7.81 -4.09
N LYS A 13 -5.84 -8.55 -3.18
CA LYS A 13 -5.23 -8.89 -1.87
C LYS A 13 -3.90 -9.62 -2.01
N LYS A 14 -3.73 -10.48 -3.01
CA LYS A 14 -2.44 -11.14 -3.29
C LYS A 14 -1.39 -10.14 -3.75
N PHE A 15 -1.76 -9.20 -4.63
CA PHE A 15 -0.87 -8.11 -5.03
C PHE A 15 -0.52 -7.21 -3.84
N PHE A 16 -1.51 -6.83 -3.03
CA PHE A 16 -1.28 -6.01 -1.84
C PHE A 16 -0.42 -6.70 -0.78
N SER A 17 -0.44 -8.05 -0.68
CA SER A 17 0.56 -8.77 0.11
C SER A 17 2.00 -8.52 -0.38
N ILE A 18 2.23 -8.44 -1.69
CA ILE A 18 3.55 -8.12 -2.26
C ILE A 18 3.97 -6.71 -1.87
N VAL A 19 3.04 -5.75 -1.89
CA VAL A 19 3.25 -4.37 -1.42
C VAL A 19 3.62 -4.36 0.06
N GLN A 20 2.87 -5.08 0.90
CA GLN A 20 3.15 -5.19 2.34
C GLN A 20 4.49 -5.88 2.63
N ASP A 21 4.85 -6.93 1.88
CA ASP A 21 6.14 -7.59 2.03
C ASP A 21 7.30 -6.67 1.64
N ALA A 22 7.12 -5.83 0.62
CA ALA A 22 8.09 -4.80 0.26
C ALA A 22 8.19 -3.70 1.34
N ALA A 23 7.06 -3.25 1.90
CA ALA A 23 7.04 -2.27 2.97
C ALA A 23 7.77 -2.81 4.22
N LYS A 24 7.49 -4.05 4.59
CA LYS A 24 8.10 -4.73 5.74
C LYS A 24 9.62 -4.86 5.61
N LYS A 25 10.14 -5.09 4.41
CA LYS A 25 11.60 -5.10 4.15
C LYS A 25 12.26 -3.74 4.47
N ASN A 26 11.49 -2.65 4.44
CA ASN A 26 11.92 -1.31 4.82
C ASN A 26 11.59 -0.96 6.29
N GLY A 27 11.09 -1.92 7.09
CA GLY A 27 10.66 -1.67 8.47
C GLY A 27 9.39 -0.83 8.56
N CYS A 28 8.52 -0.90 7.54
CA CYS A 28 7.31 -0.10 7.42
C CYS A 28 6.06 -0.96 7.15
N VAL A 29 4.91 -0.32 7.29
CA VAL A 29 3.59 -0.81 6.88
C VAL A 29 3.01 0.18 5.88
N PHE A 30 2.50 -0.31 4.74
CA PHE A 30 1.85 0.55 3.76
C PHE A 30 0.33 0.61 4.04
N TYR A 31 -0.21 1.83 4.07
CA TYR A 31 -1.63 2.10 4.27
C TYR A 31 -2.20 2.73 3.01
N LEU A 32 -3.07 1.99 2.32
CA LEU A 32 -3.64 2.41 1.04
C LEU A 32 -4.57 3.61 1.19
N ASP A 33 -4.40 4.62 0.35
CA ASP A 33 -5.40 5.65 0.16
C ASP A 33 -6.25 5.39 -1.09
N ALA A 34 -5.59 5.28 -2.24
CA ALA A 34 -6.23 5.06 -3.53
C ALA A 34 -5.29 4.37 -4.53
N GLY A 35 -5.86 3.94 -5.64
CA GLY A 35 -5.13 3.53 -6.84
C GLY A 35 -4.71 4.73 -7.68
N ASP A 36 -3.60 4.60 -8.40
CA ASP A 36 -3.01 5.59 -9.30
C ASP A 36 -2.89 5.06 -10.73
N GLY A 37 -3.78 4.16 -11.13
CA GLY A 37 -3.85 3.63 -12.49
C GLY A 37 -2.63 2.82 -12.89
N ARG A 38 -2.38 2.73 -14.21
CA ARG A 38 -1.41 1.78 -14.79
C ARG A 38 -1.73 0.35 -14.34
N ASP A 39 -2.98 -0.02 -14.55
CA ASP A 39 -3.52 -1.31 -14.14
C ASP A 39 -2.82 -2.46 -14.86
N PHE A 40 -2.76 -3.59 -14.18
CA PHE A 40 -2.44 -4.87 -14.78
C PHE A 40 -3.36 -5.95 -14.24
N GLU A 41 -3.62 -6.95 -15.08
CA GLU A 41 -4.35 -8.14 -14.68
C GLU A 41 -3.66 -9.37 -15.27
N THR A 42 -3.65 -10.45 -14.49
CA THR A 42 -3.26 -11.80 -14.91
C THR A 42 -4.30 -12.78 -14.38
N ASP A 43 -4.14 -14.07 -14.70
CA ASP A 43 -5.00 -15.12 -14.15
C ASP A 43 -4.99 -15.16 -12.61
N SER A 44 -3.91 -14.69 -11.97
CA SER A 44 -3.67 -14.86 -10.53
C SER A 44 -3.60 -13.57 -9.71
N LEU A 45 -3.36 -12.44 -10.36
CA LEU A 45 -3.13 -11.12 -9.76
C LEU A 45 -3.84 -10.04 -10.55
N GLU A 46 -4.23 -8.99 -9.84
CA GLU A 46 -4.61 -7.70 -10.41
C GLU A 46 -4.02 -6.62 -9.51
N GLY A 47 -3.69 -5.48 -10.08
CA GLY A 47 -3.10 -4.38 -9.35
C GLY A 47 -2.92 -3.16 -10.24
N GLU A 48 -2.49 -2.09 -9.63
CA GLU A 48 -2.23 -0.79 -10.22
C GLU A 48 -1.12 -0.12 -9.39
N ASP A 49 -0.59 1.02 -9.83
CA ASP A 49 0.25 1.83 -8.94
C ASP A 49 -0.62 2.32 -7.77
N LEU A 50 -0.09 2.37 -6.55
CA LEU A 50 -0.88 2.73 -5.37
C LEU A 50 -0.37 4.01 -4.72
N MET A 51 -1.27 4.84 -4.22
CA MET A 51 -0.94 5.98 -3.37
C MET A 51 -1.39 5.73 -1.93
N GLY A 52 -0.60 6.18 -0.97
CA GLY A 52 -0.87 5.94 0.44
C GLY A 52 0.30 6.34 1.33
N TRP A 53 0.30 5.85 2.57
CA TRP A 53 1.33 6.17 3.56
C TRP A 53 2.24 4.97 3.83
N LEU A 54 3.56 5.18 3.75
CA LEU A 54 4.55 4.20 4.18
C LEU A 54 5.03 4.54 5.60
N ILE A 55 4.37 3.94 6.59
CA ILE A 55 4.55 4.28 8.00
C ILE A 55 5.56 3.35 8.65
N PRO A 56 6.58 3.85 9.37
CA PRO A 56 7.46 3.01 10.17
C PRO A 56 6.68 2.12 11.14
N GLU A 57 7.05 0.84 11.29
CA GLU A 57 6.32 -0.12 12.13
C GLU A 57 6.09 0.39 13.57
N ARG A 58 7.06 1.12 14.12
CA ARG A 58 6.98 1.72 15.47
C ARG A 58 5.88 2.78 15.63
N MET A 59 5.38 3.34 14.53
CA MET A 59 4.32 4.36 14.48
C MET A 59 2.98 3.81 13.99
N ALA A 60 2.95 2.55 13.53
CA ALA A 60 1.75 1.92 12.96
C ALA A 60 0.57 1.87 13.94
N GLU A 61 0.84 1.63 15.23
CA GLU A 61 -0.20 1.58 16.28
C GLU A 61 -0.89 2.94 16.47
N GLU A 62 -0.14 4.03 16.34
CA GLU A 62 -0.67 5.40 16.42
C GLU A 62 -1.41 5.79 15.14
N PHE A 63 -0.84 5.47 13.98
CA PHE A 63 -1.36 5.90 12.68
C PHE A 63 -2.65 5.17 12.27
N GLU A 64 -2.70 3.85 12.43
CA GLU A 64 -3.79 3.02 11.94
C GLU A 64 -5.20 3.46 12.37
N PRO A 65 -5.47 3.81 13.65
CA PRO A 65 -6.79 4.30 14.05
C PRO A 65 -7.15 5.66 13.42
N ILE A 66 -6.18 6.53 13.15
CA ILE A 66 -6.40 7.83 12.50
C ILE A 66 -6.81 7.61 11.04
N TRP A 67 -6.04 6.79 10.33
CA TRP A 67 -6.31 6.45 8.94
C TRP A 67 -7.62 5.68 8.75
N LYS A 68 -7.95 4.75 9.65
CA LYS A 68 -9.25 4.04 9.65
C LYS A 68 -10.44 4.98 9.77
N ARG A 69 -10.29 6.11 10.46
CA ARG A 69 -11.33 7.14 10.62
C ARG A 69 -11.35 8.17 9.48
N GLY A 70 -10.38 8.13 8.57
CA GLY A 70 -10.24 9.12 7.51
C GLY A 70 -9.85 10.50 8.03
N LEU A 71 -9.08 10.56 9.13
CA LEU A 71 -8.70 11.80 9.82
C LEU A 71 -7.19 12.08 9.72
N VAL A 72 -6.53 11.58 8.67
CA VAL A 72 -5.09 11.81 8.49
C VAL A 72 -4.85 13.30 8.26
N SER A 73 -4.02 13.91 9.09
CA SER A 73 -3.62 15.32 9.00
C SER A 73 -2.32 15.49 8.21
N ASP A 74 -1.99 16.74 7.90
CA ASP A 74 -0.75 17.10 7.18
C ASP A 74 0.53 16.69 7.93
N ASP A 75 0.46 16.41 9.23
CA ASP A 75 1.60 15.92 10.03
C ASP A 75 2.17 14.59 9.50
N TRP A 76 1.36 13.83 8.75
CA TRP A 76 1.74 12.55 8.16
C TRP A 76 2.17 12.65 6.70
N SER A 77 2.22 13.86 6.13
CA SER A 77 2.50 14.08 4.70
C SER A 77 3.89 13.58 4.29
N GLU A 78 4.87 13.59 5.20
CA GLU A 78 6.23 13.10 4.91
C GLU A 78 6.29 11.59 4.65
N TYR A 79 5.23 10.85 5.00
CA TYR A 79 5.11 9.41 4.75
C TYR A 79 4.22 9.10 3.54
N PHE A 80 3.55 10.10 2.98
CA PHE A 80 2.67 9.91 1.85
C PHE A 80 3.49 9.76 0.57
N GLY A 81 3.19 8.74 -0.22
CA GLY A 81 3.92 8.45 -1.43
C GLY A 81 3.25 7.36 -2.25
N PHE A 82 4.02 6.85 -3.20
CA PHE A 82 3.57 5.88 -4.18
C PHE A 82 4.24 4.53 -3.99
N ALA A 83 3.48 3.46 -4.14
CA ALA A 83 3.98 2.10 -4.32
C ALA A 83 3.85 1.75 -5.82
N ILE A 84 4.96 1.87 -6.53
CA ILE A 84 5.04 1.66 -7.97
C ILE A 84 5.37 0.20 -8.25
N TRP A 85 4.54 -0.46 -9.06
CA TRP A 85 4.80 -1.84 -9.46
C TRP A 85 5.67 -1.91 -10.72
N GLU A 86 6.47 -2.96 -10.80
CA GLU A 86 7.26 -3.33 -11.98
C GLU A 86 7.08 -4.83 -12.27
N ASN A 87 7.15 -5.21 -13.55
CA ASN A 87 7.05 -6.59 -14.04
C ASN A 87 5.71 -7.31 -13.69
N GLN A 88 4.76 -7.27 -14.63
CA GLN A 88 3.42 -7.86 -14.48
C GLN A 88 3.40 -9.36 -14.12
N ASN A 89 4.40 -10.14 -14.56
CA ASN A 89 4.46 -11.58 -14.31
C ASN A 89 5.05 -11.93 -12.94
N SER A 90 5.86 -11.03 -12.39
CA SER A 90 6.47 -11.17 -11.07
C SER A 90 6.61 -9.79 -10.45
N PRO A 91 5.52 -9.25 -9.88
CA PRO A 91 5.49 -7.86 -9.44
C PRO A 91 6.54 -7.59 -8.36
N THR A 92 7.32 -6.55 -8.58
CA THR A 92 8.20 -5.95 -7.57
C THR A 92 7.72 -4.54 -7.28
N ILE A 93 7.92 -4.07 -6.05
CA ILE A 93 7.40 -2.78 -5.59
C ILE A 93 8.55 -1.84 -5.24
N LYS A 94 8.48 -0.62 -5.77
CA LYS A 94 9.35 0.49 -5.41
C LYS A 94 8.52 1.59 -4.76
N PHE A 95 8.97 2.05 -3.60
CA PHE A 95 8.34 3.19 -2.93
C PHE A 95 8.99 4.50 -3.36
N ASN A 96 8.17 5.50 -3.71
CA ASN A 96 8.59 6.88 -3.95
C ASN A 96 7.85 7.77 -2.95
N ILE A 97 8.59 8.32 -1.98
CA ILE A 97 8.11 9.22 -0.92
C ILE A 97 8.76 10.58 -1.13
#